data_AF-A0A2N4UQA5-F1
#
_entry.id   AF-A0A2N4UQA5-F1
#
_cell.length_a   1.000
_cell.length_b   1.000
_cell.length_c   1.000
_cell.angle_alpha   90.00
_cell.angle_beta   90.00
_cell.angle_gamma   90.00
#
_symmetry.space_group_name_H-M   'P 1'
#
loop_
_entity.id
_entity.type
_entity.pdbx_description
1 polymer ?
#
loop_
_entity_poly.entity_id
_entity_poly.type
_entity_poly.pdbx_seq_one_letter_code
_entity_poly.pdbx_strand_id
1 'polypeptide(L)'
;MKSNNQTTITVIAIAIIGALIFSMFSSTPPAISFALGAMLTGLALRFMQENKNPILDELDPSQSSKTLYVGNLPYRANESDVKNLFAEHGDVFAVRLMKDKRTGKRRGFGFVVMNSQDAENAIDQLNNQEYGQRTLKVREANEPKNADSLDLE
;
A
#
# COMPACT_ATOMS: atom_id res chain seq x y z
N MET A 1 44.31 11.51 33.76
CA MET A 1 44.28 10.28 32.94
C MET A 1 43.27 9.33 33.55
N LYS A 2 42.04 9.29 33.00
CA LYS A 2 40.92 8.49 33.54
C LYS A 2 40.88 7.19 32.74
N SER A 3 41.22 6.06 33.35
CA SER A 3 41.44 4.82 32.61
C SER A 3 40.15 4.28 32.00
N ASN A 4 40.25 3.86 30.73
CA ASN A 4 39.18 3.36 29.85
C ASN A 4 38.62 1.99 30.27
N ASN A 5 38.56 1.71 31.56
CA ASN A 5 38.23 0.39 32.10
C ASN A 5 36.81 -0.05 31.72
N GLN A 6 35.88 0.90 31.53
CA GLN A 6 34.52 0.58 31.08
C GLN A 6 34.49 0.08 29.63
N THR A 7 35.28 0.66 28.73
CA THR A 7 35.36 0.23 27.32
C THR A 7 36.03 -1.13 27.20
N THR A 8 37.04 -1.41 28.01
CA THR A 8 37.66 -2.75 28.04
C THR A 8 36.70 -3.80 28.61
N ILE A 9 35.92 -3.45 29.64
CA ILE A 9 34.92 -4.36 30.23
C ILE A 9 33.81 -4.68 29.22
N THR A 10 33.30 -3.70 28.47
CA THR A 10 32.24 -3.97 27.45
C THR A 10 32.74 -4.82 26.30
N VAL A 11 33.97 -4.60 25.83
CA VAL A 11 34.57 -5.43 24.77
C VAL A 11 34.75 -6.88 25.24
N ILE A 12 35.20 -7.09 26.47
CA ILE A 12 35.34 -8.43 27.05
C ILE A 12 33.96 -9.10 27.20
N ALA A 13 32.94 -8.36 27.67
CA ALA A 13 31.60 -8.90 27.82
C ALA A 13 30.99 -9.36 26.48
N ILE A 14 31.13 -8.56 25.41
CA ILE A 14 30.65 -8.91 24.07
C ILE A 14 31.39 -10.13 23.53
N ALA A 15 32.72 -10.20 23.71
CA ALA A 15 33.52 -11.34 23.28
C ALA A 15 33.09 -12.64 24.00
N ILE A 16 32.81 -12.58 25.30
CA ILE A 16 32.34 -13.73 26.08
C ILE A 16 30.96 -14.19 25.59
N ILE A 17 30.02 -13.26 25.39
CA ILE A 17 28.67 -13.58 24.89
C ILE A 17 28.75 -14.18 23.48
N GLY A 18 29.55 -13.58 22.59
CA GLY A 18 29.79 -14.09 21.24
C GLY A 18 30.41 -15.48 21.24
N ALA A 19 31.39 -15.74 22.12
CA ALA A 19 31.99 -17.06 22.27
C ALA A 19 31.01 -18.09 22.85
N LEU A 20 30.13 -17.70 23.77
CA LEU A 20 29.08 -18.56 24.32
C LEU A 20 28.06 -18.96 23.26
N ILE A 21 27.58 -17.99 22.48
CA ILE A 21 26.66 -18.23 21.35
C ILE A 21 27.34 -19.09 20.28
N PHE A 22 28.59 -18.79 19.93
CA PHE A 22 29.38 -19.57 18.96
C PHE A 22 29.64 -21.00 19.45
N SER A 23 29.89 -21.19 20.75
CA SER A 23 30.09 -22.51 21.38
C SER A 23 28.79 -23.32 21.48
N MET A 24 27.61 -22.69 21.48
CA MET A 24 26.34 -23.41 21.33
C MET A 24 26.08 -23.85 19.88
N PHE A 25 26.71 -23.17 18.91
CA PHE A 25 26.57 -23.45 17.48
C PHE A 25 27.64 -24.41 16.93
N SER A 26 28.73 -24.65 17.66
CA SER A 26 29.87 -25.47 17.19
C SER A 26 29.56 -26.97 17.06
N SER A 27 28.44 -27.42 17.62
CA SER A 27 28.05 -28.85 17.62
C SER A 27 26.71 -29.13 16.93
N THR A 28 26.08 -28.14 16.30
CA THR A 28 24.90 -28.36 15.48
C THR A 28 25.32 -28.80 14.08
N PRO A 29 24.89 -29.98 13.59
CA PRO A 29 25.09 -30.36 12.19
C PRO A 29 24.59 -29.25 11.26
N PRO A 30 25.31 -28.93 10.16
CA PRO A 30 24.91 -27.88 9.23
C PRO A 30 23.46 -27.99 8.74
N ALA A 31 22.94 -29.22 8.65
CA ALA A 31 21.55 -29.50 8.30
C ALA A 31 20.53 -28.94 9.30
N ILE A 32 20.82 -29.01 10.61
CA ILE A 32 19.92 -28.51 11.67
C ILE A 32 19.94 -26.98 11.66
N SER A 33 21.10 -26.35 11.49
CA SER A 33 21.23 -24.90 11.36
C SER A 33 20.48 -24.37 10.13
N PHE A 34 20.60 -25.05 8.99
CA PHE A 34 19.87 -24.68 7.77
C PHE A 34 18.36 -24.88 7.93
N ALA A 35 17.92 -25.98 8.55
CA ALA A 35 16.51 -26.26 8.80
C ALA A 35 15.87 -25.22 9.74
N LEU A 36 16.55 -24.86 10.83
CA LEU A 36 16.07 -23.80 11.75
C LEU A 36 16.06 -22.43 11.07
N GLY A 37 17.09 -22.13 10.27
CA GLY A 37 17.15 -20.90 9.47
C GLY A 37 16.02 -20.81 8.46
N ALA A 38 15.75 -21.88 7.70
CA ALA A 38 14.66 -21.94 6.74
C ALA A 38 13.28 -21.88 7.42
N MET A 39 13.12 -22.52 8.58
CA MET A 39 11.86 -22.53 9.34
C MET A 39 11.56 -21.16 9.97
N LEU A 40 12.55 -20.51 10.58
CA LEU A 40 12.43 -19.14 11.08
C LEU A 40 12.24 -18.14 9.95
N THR A 41 12.91 -18.32 8.80
CA THR A 41 12.70 -17.47 7.62
C THR A 41 11.30 -17.65 7.06
N GLY A 42 10.79 -18.87 6.98
CA GLY A 42 9.41 -19.15 6.57
C GLY A 42 8.38 -18.56 7.53
N LEU A 43 8.62 -18.66 8.84
CA LEU A 43 7.74 -18.08 9.86
C LEU A 43 7.80 -16.55 9.88
N ALA A 44 9.00 -15.97 9.75
CA ALA A 44 9.19 -14.53 9.60
C ALA A 44 8.59 -14.03 8.30
N LEU A 45 8.66 -14.78 7.19
CA LEU A 45 7.94 -14.46 5.96
C LEU A 45 6.42 -14.48 6.21
N ARG A 46 5.87 -15.44 6.95
CA ARG A 46 4.44 -15.44 7.30
C ARG A 46 4.04 -14.24 8.16
N PHE A 47 4.87 -13.88 9.14
CA PHE A 47 4.61 -12.74 10.02
C PHE A 47 4.86 -11.39 9.33
N MET A 48 5.80 -11.32 8.40
CA MET A 48 6.13 -10.12 7.61
C MET A 48 5.22 -9.98 6.38
N GLN A 49 4.54 -11.05 5.99
CA GLN A 49 3.46 -11.07 5.01
C GLN A 49 2.14 -10.53 5.59
N GLU A 50 2.12 -10.09 6.85
CA GLU A 50 1.00 -9.31 7.42
C GLU A 50 1.16 -7.79 7.20
N ASN A 51 2.26 -7.36 6.56
CA ASN A 51 2.44 -5.98 6.08
C ASN A 51 2.85 -5.92 4.60
N LYS A 52 2.39 -6.90 3.82
CA LYS A 52 2.36 -6.79 2.36
C LYS A 52 1.05 -6.08 2.04
N ASN A 53 1.11 -4.82 1.59
CA ASN A 53 0.01 -4.26 0.80
C ASN A 53 -0.24 -5.26 -0.35
N PRO A 54 -1.36 -6.01 -0.34
CA PRO A 54 -1.68 -6.92 -1.42
C PRO A 54 -2.36 -6.07 -2.49
N ILE A 55 -1.57 -5.25 -3.19
CA ILE A 55 -2.05 -4.62 -4.40
C ILE A 55 -1.68 -5.62 -5.50
N LEU A 56 -2.70 -6.32 -5.98
CA LEU A 56 -2.79 -7.23 -7.13
C LEU A 56 -2.69 -8.74 -6.81
N ASP A 57 -3.81 -9.41 -7.07
CA ASP A 57 -4.02 -10.85 -7.32
C ASP A 57 -4.60 -11.77 -6.22
N GLU A 58 -5.35 -11.25 -5.25
CA GLU A 58 -6.47 -12.03 -4.67
C GLU A 58 -7.49 -11.10 -4.03
N LEU A 59 -8.35 -10.48 -4.84
CA LEU A 59 -9.64 -10.02 -4.34
C LEU A 59 -10.41 -11.27 -3.97
N ASP A 60 -10.66 -11.47 -2.68
CA ASP A 60 -11.72 -12.36 -2.20
C ASP A 60 -12.93 -12.22 -3.15
N PRO A 61 -13.39 -13.29 -3.83
CA PRO A 61 -14.58 -13.22 -4.69
C PRO A 61 -15.87 -12.89 -3.92
N SER A 62 -15.78 -12.66 -2.61
CA SER A 62 -16.86 -12.19 -1.74
C SER A 62 -16.93 -10.66 -1.60
N GLN A 63 -15.92 -9.89 -2.05
CA GLN A 63 -15.91 -8.42 -2.02
C GLN A 63 -15.63 -7.87 -3.42
N SER A 64 -16.66 -7.85 -4.27
CA SER A 64 -16.57 -7.22 -5.59
C SER A 64 -16.32 -5.71 -5.43
N SER A 65 -15.17 -5.21 -5.89
CA SER A 65 -14.89 -3.78 -5.97
C SER A 65 -15.09 -3.27 -7.40
N LYS A 66 -15.73 -2.11 -7.58
CA LYS A 66 -15.84 -1.43 -8.87
C LYS A 66 -15.01 -0.16 -8.89
N THR A 67 -14.48 0.18 -10.08
CA THR A 67 -13.80 1.45 -10.31
C THR A 67 -14.76 2.42 -10.98
N LEU A 68 -14.88 3.62 -10.43
CA LEU A 68 -15.68 4.72 -10.94
C LEU A 68 -14.80 5.81 -11.54
N TYR A 69 -15.19 6.32 -12.69
CA TYR A 69 -14.64 7.52 -13.30
C TYR A 69 -15.38 8.73 -12.76
N VAL A 70 -14.62 9.73 -12.30
CA VAL A 70 -15.16 10.99 -11.77
C VAL A 70 -14.58 12.14 -12.60
N GLY A 71 -15.44 12.79 -13.38
CA GLY A 71 -15.08 13.88 -14.27
C GLY A 71 -15.66 15.23 -13.86
N ASN A 72 -15.12 16.29 -14.48
CA ASN A 72 -15.50 17.68 -14.26
C ASN A 72 -15.27 18.20 -12.83
N LEU A 73 -14.35 17.57 -12.09
CA LEU A 73 -13.95 18.00 -10.76
C LEU A 73 -13.31 19.40 -10.81
N PRO A 74 -13.55 20.26 -9.82
CA PRO A 74 -12.89 21.54 -9.73
C PRO A 74 -11.38 21.34 -9.56
N TYR A 75 -10.57 22.21 -10.18
CA TYR A 75 -9.10 22.12 -10.12
C TYR A 75 -8.52 22.23 -8.71
N ARG A 76 -9.33 22.66 -7.74
CA ARG A 76 -8.98 22.72 -6.31
C ARG A 76 -9.28 21.43 -5.54
N ALA A 77 -10.10 20.51 -6.07
CA ALA A 77 -10.44 19.26 -5.41
C ALA A 77 -9.23 18.33 -5.27
N ASN A 78 -8.98 17.89 -4.04
CA ASN A 78 -7.92 16.95 -3.68
C ASN A 78 -8.47 15.52 -3.58
N GLU A 79 -7.56 14.55 -3.46
CA GLU A 79 -7.92 13.14 -3.28
C GLU A 79 -8.73 12.93 -2.00
N SER A 80 -8.40 13.66 -0.93
CA SER A 80 -9.16 13.64 0.33
C SER A 80 -10.59 14.16 0.17
N ASP A 81 -10.79 15.23 -0.60
CA ASP A 81 -12.11 15.82 -0.82
C ASP A 81 -13.01 14.85 -1.58
N VAL A 82 -12.46 14.21 -2.62
CA VAL A 82 -13.18 13.19 -3.40
C VAL A 82 -13.41 11.94 -2.57
N LYS A 83 -12.45 11.51 -1.76
CA LYS A 83 -12.65 10.37 -0.86
C LYS A 83 -13.81 10.62 0.11
N ASN A 84 -13.85 11.79 0.74
CA ASN A 84 -14.91 12.14 1.69
C ASN A 84 -16.28 12.20 1.01
N LEU A 85 -16.36 12.78 -0.19
CA LEU A 85 -17.61 12.84 -0.96
C LEU A 85 -18.15 11.45 -1.28
N PHE A 86 -17.29 10.51 -1.69
CA PHE A 86 -17.72 9.14 -2.00
C PHE A 86 -17.93 8.28 -0.74
N ALA A 87 -17.26 8.61 0.36
CA ALA A 87 -17.41 7.92 1.64
C ALA A 87 -18.81 8.09 2.27
N GLU A 88 -19.55 9.13 1.91
CA GLU A 88 -20.96 9.30 2.32
C GLU A 88 -21.89 8.27 1.69
N HIS A 89 -21.47 7.65 0.58
CA HIS A 89 -22.27 6.70 -0.20
C HIS A 89 -21.79 5.25 -0.11
N GLY A 90 -20.61 5.00 0.47
CA GLY A 90 -20.07 3.65 0.67
C GLY A 90 -18.57 3.62 0.98
N ASP A 91 -18.03 2.41 1.08
CA ASP A 91 -16.62 2.22 1.43
C ASP A 91 -15.68 2.47 0.23
N VAL A 92 -14.79 3.45 0.39
CA VAL A 92 -13.80 3.85 -0.63
C VAL A 92 -12.44 3.24 -0.32
N PHE A 93 -11.98 2.35 -1.20
CA PHE A 93 -10.68 1.69 -1.10
C PHE A 93 -9.53 2.58 -1.59
N ALA A 94 -9.70 3.26 -2.73
CA ALA A 94 -8.66 4.08 -3.33
C ALA A 94 -9.21 5.25 -4.14
N VAL A 95 -8.46 6.35 -4.19
CA VAL A 95 -8.76 7.52 -5.02
C VAL A 95 -7.50 7.94 -5.76
N ARG A 96 -7.59 8.14 -7.07
CA ARG A 96 -6.47 8.55 -7.93
C ARG A 96 -6.90 9.72 -8.80
N LEU A 97 -6.36 10.92 -8.57
CA LEU A 97 -6.65 12.10 -9.40
C LEU A 97 -5.61 12.30 -10.49
N MET A 98 -6.06 12.54 -11.73
CA MET A 98 -5.13 12.71 -12.85
C MET A 98 -4.59 14.12 -12.90
N LYS A 99 -3.26 14.21 -13.01
CA LYS A 99 -2.51 15.45 -13.22
C LYS A 99 -1.84 15.39 -14.59
N ASP A 100 -1.72 16.54 -15.24
CA ASP A 100 -0.94 16.68 -16.46
C ASP A 100 0.54 16.51 -16.11
N LYS A 101 1.23 15.54 -16.75
CA LYS A 101 2.64 15.24 -16.49
C LYS A 101 3.57 16.40 -16.87
N ARG A 102 3.18 17.25 -17.83
CA ARG A 102 4.01 18.35 -18.33
C ARG A 102 3.83 19.63 -17.51
N THR A 103 2.60 19.92 -17.09
CA THR A 103 2.28 21.18 -16.39
C THR A 103 2.03 21.02 -14.89
N GLY A 104 1.90 19.78 -14.40
CA GLY A 104 1.53 19.47 -13.01
C GLY A 104 0.10 19.86 -12.64
N LYS A 105 -0.66 20.49 -13.55
CA LYS A 105 -2.02 20.96 -13.30
C LYS A 105 -2.99 19.77 -13.27
N ARG A 106 -4.00 19.85 -12.41
CA ARG A 106 -5.05 18.82 -12.33
C ARG A 106 -5.87 18.83 -13.62
N ARG A 107 -6.16 17.65 -14.16
CA ARG A 107 -6.96 17.51 -15.39
C ARG A 107 -8.47 17.63 -15.13
N GLY A 108 -8.89 17.74 -13.87
CA GLY A 108 -10.30 17.82 -13.48
C GLY A 108 -11.03 16.49 -13.58
N PHE A 109 -10.31 15.36 -13.51
CA PHE A 109 -10.90 14.03 -13.45
C PHE A 109 -10.00 13.06 -12.67
N GLY A 110 -10.58 11.94 -12.24
CA GLY A 110 -9.89 10.87 -11.55
C GLY A 110 -10.69 9.59 -11.51
N PHE A 111 -10.17 8.63 -10.76
CA PHE A 111 -10.74 7.31 -10.56
C PHE A 111 -10.90 7.02 -9.07
N VAL A 112 -12.01 6.40 -8.69
CA VAL A 112 -12.33 6.00 -7.32
C VAL A 112 -12.64 4.52 -7.32
N VAL A 113 -12.01 3.76 -6.43
CA VAL A 113 -12.27 2.32 -6.25
C VAL A 113 -13.10 2.17 -4.99
N MET A 114 -14.27 1.55 -5.11
CA MET A 114 -15.21 1.35 -4.00
C MET A 114 -15.93 0.00 -4.10
N ASN A 115 -16.70 -0.36 -3.08
CA ASN A 115 -17.51 -1.57 -3.11
C ASN A 115 -18.49 -1.56 -4.29
N SER A 116 -18.62 -2.67 -5.02
CA SER A 116 -19.51 -2.78 -6.18
C SER A 116 -20.97 -2.56 -5.83
N GLN A 117 -21.40 -2.91 -4.61
CA GLN A 117 -22.79 -2.69 -4.17
C GLN A 117 -23.09 -1.21 -3.99
N ASP A 118 -22.13 -0.47 -3.43
CA ASP A 118 -22.25 0.97 -3.19
C ASP A 118 -21.96 1.80 -4.44
N ALA A 119 -21.21 1.25 -5.39
CA ALA A 119 -20.76 1.93 -6.60
C ALA A 119 -21.94 2.43 -7.46
N GLU A 120 -22.98 1.62 -7.61
CA GLU A 120 -24.18 2.00 -8.40
C GLU A 120 -24.94 3.13 -7.71
N ASN A 121 -25.13 3.05 -6.40
CA ASN A 121 -25.76 4.11 -5.62
C ASN A 121 -24.95 5.42 -5.68
N ALA A 122 -23.63 5.35 -5.56
CA ALA A 122 -22.77 6.52 -5.67
C ALA A 122 -22.82 7.15 -7.08
N ILE A 123 -22.91 6.34 -8.15
CA ILE A 123 -23.14 6.87 -9.51
C ILE A 123 -24.47 7.62 -9.55
N ASP A 124 -25.56 7.01 -9.08
CA ASP A 124 -26.90 7.59 -9.22
C ASP A 124 -27.06 8.90 -8.42
N GLN A 125 -26.44 9.00 -7.24
CA GLN A 125 -26.53 10.18 -6.38
C GLN A 125 -25.56 11.30 -6.79
N LEU A 126 -24.32 10.96 -7.16
CA LEU A 126 -23.27 11.95 -7.43
C LEU A 126 -23.23 12.39 -8.91
N ASN A 127 -23.74 11.57 -9.83
CA ASN A 127 -23.76 11.93 -11.25
C ASN A 127 -24.72 13.09 -11.51
N ASN A 128 -24.20 14.14 -12.14
CA ASN A 128 -24.87 15.43 -12.34
C ASN A 128 -25.10 16.28 -11.08
N GLN A 129 -24.47 15.92 -9.95
CA GLN A 129 -24.50 16.77 -8.77
C GLN A 129 -23.61 18.00 -8.96
N GLU A 130 -24.03 19.15 -8.45
CA GLU A 130 -23.19 20.36 -8.43
C GLU A 130 -22.18 20.32 -7.28
N TYR A 131 -20.90 20.38 -7.62
CA TYR A 131 -19.80 20.43 -6.67
C TYR A 131 -18.79 21.51 -7.09
N GLY A 132 -18.62 22.53 -6.24
CA GLY A 132 -17.71 23.64 -6.51
C GLY A 132 -18.03 24.40 -7.80
N GLN A 133 -19.32 24.70 -8.03
CA GLN A 133 -19.84 25.37 -9.24
C GLN A 133 -19.63 24.59 -10.54
N ARG A 134 -19.43 23.27 -10.45
CA ARG A 134 -19.27 22.38 -11.59
C ARG A 134 -20.15 21.14 -11.42
N THR A 135 -20.79 20.71 -12.49
CA THR A 135 -21.59 19.49 -12.50
C THR A 135 -20.70 18.27 -12.61
N LEU A 136 -20.65 17.43 -11.57
CA LEU A 136 -19.86 16.21 -11.57
C LEU A 136 -20.40 15.21 -12.59
N LYS A 137 -19.49 14.44 -13.17
CA LYS A 137 -19.84 13.34 -14.08
C LYS A 137 -19.25 12.05 -13.55
N VAL A 138 -20.12 11.19 -13.01
CA VAL A 138 -19.71 9.92 -12.40
C VAL A 138 -20.22 8.77 -13.27
N ARG A 139 -19.35 7.83 -13.60
CA ARG A 139 -19.66 6.65 -14.43
C ARG A 139 -18.83 5.46 -13.98
N GLU A 140 -19.28 4.25 -14.29
CA GLU A 140 -18.41 3.07 -14.20
C GLU A 140 -17.20 3.26 -15.12
N ALA A 141 -16.00 3.05 -14.59
CA ALA A 141 -14.77 3.17 -15.35
C ALA A 141 -14.52 1.85 -16.09
N ASN A 142 -14.22 1.95 -17.39
CA ASN A 142 -13.54 0.84 -18.05
C ASN A 142 -12.14 0.75 -17.45
N GLU A 143 -11.70 -0.47 -17.12
CA GLU A 143 -10.37 -0.73 -16.53
C GLU A 143 -9.30 0.11 -17.23
N PRO A 144 -8.44 0.81 -16.46
CA PRO A 144 -7.32 1.51 -17.05
C PRO A 144 -6.41 0.44 -17.67
N LYS A 145 -6.46 0.26 -18.99
CA LYS A 145 -5.45 -0.48 -19.75
C LYS A 145 -4.09 0.08 -19.34
N ASN A 146 -3.37 -0.70 -18.53
CA ASN A 146 -1.99 -0.53 -18.08
C ASN A 146 -1.26 0.69 -18.68
N ALA A 147 -1.07 1.73 -17.87
CA ALA A 147 -0.28 2.90 -18.24
C ALA A 147 1.23 2.74 -17.96
N ASP A 148 1.70 1.51 -17.71
CA ASP A 148 3.06 1.24 -17.19
C ASP A 148 3.91 0.35 -18.14
N SER A 149 3.47 0.08 -19.37
CA SER A 149 4.23 -0.72 -20.34
C SER A 149 4.98 0.09 -21.42
N LEU A 150 5.34 1.35 -21.15
CA LEU A 150 5.88 2.28 -22.18
C LEU A 150 7.23 2.92 -21.83
N ASP A 151 8.09 2.30 -21.02
CA ASP A 151 9.43 2.85 -20.74
C ASP A 151 10.51 1.77 -20.51
N LEU A 152 10.56 0.70 -21.32
CA LEU A 152 11.75 -0.15 -21.43
C LEU A 152 11.97 -0.58 -22.90
N GLU A 153 12.63 0.29 -23.67
CA GLU A 153 13.44 -0.08 -24.85
C GLU A 153 14.92 -0.16 -24.46
#